data_AF-A0ABD5SMZ6-F1
#
_entry.id   AF-A0ABD5SMZ6-F1
#
_cell.length_a   1.000
_cell.length_b   1.000
_cell.length_c   1.000
_cell.angle_alpha   90.00
_cell.angle_beta   90.00
_cell.angle_gamma   90.00
#
_symmetry.space_group_name_H-M   'P 1'
#
loop_
_entity.id
_entity.type
_entity.pdbx_description
1 polymer ?
#
loop_
_entity_poly.entity_id
_entity_poly.type
_entity_poly.pdbx_seq_one_letter_code
_entity_poly.pdbx_strand_id
1 'polypeptide(L)' 'MSTSAITFGERITKETVCDALEAIREQNPVGRILLVVDNSGSPHAKLTQQRADELGIEFVFIPPYSPTLNTIEPL' A
#
# COMPACT_ATOMS: atom_id res chain seq x y z
N MET A 1 -15.99 12.12 11.74
CA MET A 1 -15.84 10.78 11.15
C MET A 1 -14.40 10.65 10.70
N SER A 2 -13.67 9.68 11.23
CA SER A 2 -12.28 9.45 10.84
C SER A 2 -12.31 8.71 9.50
N THR A 3 -12.07 9.42 8.40
CA THR A 3 -11.96 8.78 7.09
C THR A 3 -10.64 8.03 7.04
N SER A 4 -10.68 6.70 7.00
CA SER A 4 -9.49 5.82 6.92
C SER A 4 -9.21 5.33 5.50
N ALA A 5 -9.73 6.01 4.49
CA ALA A 5 -9.61 5.65 3.09
C ALA A 5 -8.96 6.78 2.31
N ILE A 6 -7.93 6.44 1.54
CA ILE A 6 -7.24 7.35 0.62
C ILE A 6 -7.34 6.72 -0.77
N THR A 7 -7.75 7.51 -1.76
CA THR A 7 -7.88 7.06 -3.15
C THR A 7 -6.83 7.76 -4.01
N PHE A 8 -6.10 7.00 -4.83
CA PHE A 8 -5.03 7.51 -5.67
C PHE A 8 -5.32 7.27 -7.16
N GLY A 9 -5.64 8.34 -7.89
CA GLY A 9 -5.63 8.43 -9.36
C GLY A 9 -6.48 7.42 -10.16
N GLU A 10 -6.56 7.62 -11.49
CA GLU A 10 -7.11 6.61 -12.43
C GLU A 10 -6.02 5.63 -12.93
N ARG A 11 -4.74 5.97 -12.76
CA ARG A 11 -3.59 5.16 -13.20
C ARG A 11 -2.62 4.95 -12.05
N ILE A 12 -2.31 3.68 -11.78
CA ILE A 12 -1.31 3.28 -10.80
C ILE A 12 0.05 3.17 -11.49
N THR A 13 0.92 4.15 -11.28
CA THR A 13 2.35 4.10 -11.62
C THR A 13 3.20 3.98 -10.37
N LYS A 14 4.46 3.56 -10.50
CA LYS A 14 5.40 3.46 -9.37
C LYS A 14 5.57 4.79 -8.61
N GLU A 15 5.52 5.92 -9.31
CA GLU A 15 5.57 7.26 -8.72
C GLU A 15 4.33 7.54 -7.86
N THR A 16 3.13 7.30 -8.42
CA THR A 16 1.88 7.51 -7.66
C THR A 16 1.76 6.59 -6.44
N VAL A 17 2.39 5.41 -6.47
CA VAL A 17 2.47 4.53 -5.31
C VAL A 17 3.43 5.09 -4.25
N CYS A 18 4.55 5.71 -4.63
CA CYS A 18 5.43 6.38 -3.67
C CYS A 18 4.71 7.54 -2.96
N ASP A 19 3.98 8.38 -3.71
CA ASP A 19 3.18 9.47 -3.14
C ASP A 19 2.15 8.94 -2.13
N ALA A 20 1.56 7.77 -2.44
CA ALA A 20 0.63 7.10 -1.53
C ALA A 20 1.29 6.64 -0.23
N LEU A 21 2.49 6.06 -0.30
CA LEU A 21 3.24 5.63 0.87
C LEU A 21 3.59 6.82 1.78
N GLU A 22 3.94 7.96 1.19
CA GLU A 22 4.23 9.20 1.94
C GLU A 22 2.99 9.68 2.69
N ALA A 23 1.84 9.80 2.00
CA ALA A 23 0.59 10.20 2.62
C ALA A 23 0.16 9.25 3.76
N ILE A 24 0.39 7.95 3.60
CA ILE A 24 0.12 6.94 4.65
C ILE A 24 0.99 7.19 5.89
N ARG A 25 2.30 7.43 5.70
CA ARG A 25 3.22 7.71 6.83
C ARG A 25 2.92 9.02 7.51
N GLU A 26 2.57 10.08 6.77
CA GLU A 26 2.22 11.38 7.33
C GLU A 26 0.98 11.31 8.22
N GLN A 27 -0.05 10.56 7.79
CA GLN A 27 -1.28 10.38 8.57
C GLN A 27 -1.10 9.48 9.79
N ASN A 28 -0.11 8.58 9.74
CA ASN A 28 0.21 7.66 10.81
C ASN A 28 1.65 7.92 11.21
N PRO A 29 2.01 8.98 11.96
CA PRO A 29 3.43 9.35 12.17
C PRO A 29 4.19 8.47 13.17
N VAL A 30 3.47 7.66 13.97
CA VAL A 30 4.06 6.84 15.03
C VAL A 30 3.69 5.37 14.83
N GLY A 31 4.62 4.47 15.16
CA GLY A 31 4.42 3.02 15.10
C GLY A 31 4.79 2.38 13.76
N ARG A 32 4.85 1.05 13.78
CA ARG A 32 5.11 0.22 12.59
C ARG A 32 3.86 0.17 11.72
N ILE A 33 4.04 0.30 10.42
CA ILE A 33 2.96 0.17 9.44
C ILE A 33 3.18 -1.13 8.68
N LEU A 34 2.22 -2.05 8.77
CA LEU A 34 2.15 -3.21 7.87
C LEU A 34 1.10 -2.92 6.81
N LEU A 35 1.52 -2.88 5.55
CA LEU A 35 0.67 -2.62 4.41
C LEU A 35 0.38 -3.94 3.69
N VAL A 36 -0.86 -4.40 3.77
CA VAL A 36 -1.30 -5.61 3.05
C VAL A 36 -1.62 -5.24 1.61
N VAL A 37 -1.02 -5.93 0.66
CA VAL A 37 -1.11 -5.61 -0.77
C VAL A 37 -1.57 -6.83 -1.55
N ASP A 38 -2.50 -6.61 -2.49
CA ASP A 38 -2.87 -7.61 -3.48
C ASP A 38 -1.70 -7.87 -4.46
N ASN A 39 -1.78 -8.95 -5.24
CA ASN A 39 -0.68 -9.32 -6.13
C ASN A 39 -0.65 -8.50 -7.44
N SER A 40 -1.17 -7.26 -7.42
CA SER A 40 -1.07 -6.36 -8.57
C SER A 40 0.39 -5.87 -8.72
N GLY A 41 0.88 -5.75 -9.95
CA GLY A 41 2.32 -5.72 -10.23
C GLY A 41 3.10 -4.45 -9.80
N SER A 42 2.42 -3.33 -9.53
CA SER A 42 3.08 -2.04 -9.24
C SER A 42 3.82 -2.01 -7.88
N PRO A 43 3.23 -2.49 -6.78
CA PRO A 43 3.90 -2.68 -5.47
C PRO A 43 5.19 -3.50 -5.49
N HIS A 44 5.34 -4.43 -6.43
CA HIS A 44 6.56 -5.24 -6.56
C HIS A 44 7.74 -4.47 -7.17
N ALA A 45 7.53 -3.26 -7.68
CA ALA A 45 8.59 -2.44 -8.25
C ALA A 45 9.66 -2.10 -7.18
N LYS A 46 10.94 -2.24 -7.54
CA LYS A 46 12.08 -1.97 -6.65
C LYS A 46 12.03 -0.57 -6.03
N LEU A 47 11.61 0.43 -6.80
CA LEU A 47 11.48 1.82 -6.34
C LEU A 47 10.47 1.93 -5.18
N THR A 48 9.35 1.23 -5.28
CA THR A 48 8.28 1.25 -4.29
C THR A 48 8.70 0.55 -3.00
N GLN A 49 9.39 -0.59 -3.10
CA GLN A 49 9.93 -1.30 -1.93
C GLN A 49 10.96 -0.45 -1.19
N GLN A 50 11.89 0.18 -1.92
CA GLN A 50 12.88 1.09 -1.32
C GLN A 50 12.22 2.25 -0.59
N ARG A 51 11.19 2.86 -1.18
CA ARG A 51 10.46 3.96 -0.54
C ARG A 51 9.71 3.49 0.71
N ALA A 52 9.13 2.30 0.69
CA ALA A 52 8.48 1.72 1.87
C ALA A 52 9.47 1.50 3.01
N ASP A 53 10.65 0.96 2.73
CA ASP A 53 11.73 0.77 3.72
C ASP A 53 12.16 2.10 4.35
N GLU A 54 12.36 3.16 3.53
CA GLU A 54 12.71 4.50 4.01
C GLU A 54 11.66 5.10 4.96
N LEU A 55 10.38 4.76 4.75
CA LEU A 55 9.25 5.24 5.55
C LEU A 55 8.93 4.32 6.74
N GLY A 56 9.64 3.20 6.90
CA GLY A 56 9.35 2.19 7.92
C GLY A 56 8.00 1.49 7.71
N ILE A 57 7.62 1.29 6.44
CA ILE A 57 6.42 0.58 6.00
C ILE A 57 6.85 -0.79 5.47
N GLU A 58 6.19 -1.84 5.94
CA GLU A 58 6.46 -3.20 5.52
C GLU A 58 5.32 -3.78 4.71
N PHE A 59 5.65 -4.34 3.54
CA PHE A 59 4.66 -4.99 2.69
C PHE A 59 4.38 -6.42 3.12
N VAL A 60 3.09 -6.77 3.18
CA VAL A 60 2.60 -8.13 3.34
C VAL A 60 1.80 -8.48 2.09
N PHE A 61 2.36 -9.34 1.25
CA PHE A 61 1.70 -9.75 0.00
C PHE A 61 0.75 -10.92 0.25
N ILE A 62 -0.45 -10.80 -0.28
CA ILE A 62 -1.44 -11.89 -0.26
C ILE A 62 -0.96 -13.03 -1.18
N PRO A 63 -1.16 -14.32 -0.80
CA PRO A 63 -0.86 -15.44 -1.68
C PRO A 63 -1.55 -15.33 -3.05
N PRO A 64 -0.91 -15.78 -4.14
CA PRO A 64 -1.52 -15.78 -5.47
C PRO A 64 -2.89 -16.47 -5.48
N TYR A 65 -3.81 -15.95 -6.30
CA TYR A 65 -5.15 -16.53 -6.52
C TYR A 65 -6.02 -16.69 -5.27
N SER A 66 -5.77 -15.88 -4.23
CA SER A 66 -6.57 -15.87 -3.01
C SER A 66 -7.38 -14.57 -2.87
N PRO A 67 -8.31 -14.26 -3.79
CA PRO A 67 -9.11 -13.03 -3.72
C PRO A 67 -9.95 -12.94 -2.44
N THR A 68 -10.31 -14.09 -1.85
CA THR A 68 -10.98 -14.19 -0.55
C THR A 68 -10.17 -13.65 0.63
N LEU A 69 -8.89 -13.32 0.44
CA LEU A 69 -8.02 -12.73 1.45
C LEU A 69 -7.81 -11.21 1.25
N ASN A 70 -8.41 -10.63 0.21
CA ASN A 70 -8.35 -9.20 -0.04
C ASN A 70 -9.43 -8.47 0.78
N THR A 71 -9.06 -7.90 1.92
CA THR A 71 -10.00 -7.26 2.88
C THR A 71 -10.72 -6.03 2.34
N ILE A 72 -10.30 -5.48 1.18
CA ILE A 72 -10.96 -4.35 0.53
C ILE A 72 -12.05 -4.79 -0.46
N GLU A 73 -12.13 -6.08 -0.81
CA GLU A 73 -13.22 -6.59 -1.64
C GLU A 73 -14.49 -6.79 -0.81
N PRO A 74 -15.67 -6.35 -1.31
CA PRO A 74 -16.93 -6.67 -0.67
C PRO A 74 -17.17 -8.19 -0.72
N LEU A 75 -17.57 -8.77 0.41
CA LEU A 75 -18.02 -10.17 0.52
C LEU A 75 -19.27 -10.45 -0.32
#